data_AF-G0VPJ8-F1
#
_entry.id   AF-G0VPJ8-F1
#
_cell.length_a   1.000
_cell.length_b   1.000
_cell.length_c   1.000
_cell.angle_alpha   90.00
_cell.angle_beta   90.00
_cell.angle_gamma   90.00
#
_symmetry.space_group_name_H-M   'P 1'
#
loop_
_entity.id
_entity.type
_entity.pdbx_description
1 polymer ?
#
loop_
_entity_poly.entity_id
_entity_poly.type
_entity_poly.pdbx_seq_one_letter_code
_entity_poly.pdbx_strand_id
1 'polypeptide(L)'
;MKKVLSKKEKARRQTIRRSPKIKQAIRRLDPSRILTLDLETTGLTADAEIIQLSIMNGCGDVLMNRYFKPLYTERWDEAMEVNHITPEQVAQEDPFILWADTVSRLFMDADLIVGYSTFNDIAKLHASGVVLPDKDIYLDLAEAFSLIHYQETKTITYEKLMNCAAHYGYHGRNWHDSLTDTDATLFCFQHMLDDDQAIFKKRRYPQISG
;
A
#
# COMPACT_ATOMS: atom_id res chain seq x y z
N MET A 1 -20.88 30.98 20.92
CA MET A 1 -20.68 31.03 19.45
C MET A 1 -20.26 29.65 18.97
N LYS A 2 -20.97 29.01 18.03
CA LYS A 2 -20.53 27.74 17.43
C LYS A 2 -19.33 28.03 16.53
N LYS A 3 -18.17 27.45 16.83
CA LYS A 3 -16.94 27.57 16.02
C LYS A 3 -17.23 26.97 14.64
N VAL A 4 -17.12 27.77 13.57
CA VAL A 4 -17.31 27.29 12.20
C VAL A 4 -16.14 26.37 11.87
N LEU A 5 -16.43 25.10 11.59
CA LEU A 5 -15.40 24.12 11.22
C LEU A 5 -14.84 24.46 9.83
N SER A 6 -13.52 24.33 9.69
CA SER A 6 -12.84 24.50 8.40
C SER A 6 -13.33 23.44 7.38
N LYS A 7 -13.14 23.71 6.08
CA LYS A 7 -13.48 22.75 5.01
C LYS A 7 -12.79 21.40 5.23
N LYS A 8 -11.52 21.42 5.65
CA LYS A 8 -10.69 20.25 5.97
C LYS A 8 -11.29 19.44 7.13
N GLU A 9 -11.76 20.13 8.18
CA GLU A 9 -12.36 19.49 9.35
C GLU A 9 -13.71 18.83 9.02
N LYS A 10 -14.54 19.49 8.20
CA LYS A 10 -15.81 18.91 7.73
C LYS A 10 -15.58 17.64 6.91
N ALA A 11 -14.63 17.66 5.98
CA ALA A 11 -14.27 16.50 5.18
C ALA A 11 -13.77 15.34 6.07
N ARG A 12 -12.93 15.62 7.07
CA ARG A 12 -12.44 14.59 8.00
C ARG A 12 -13.55 13.94 8.81
N ARG A 13 -14.43 14.74 9.42
CA ARG A 13 -15.58 14.20 10.19
C ARG A 13 -16.49 13.34 9.31
N GLN A 14 -16.64 13.72 8.04
CA GLN A 14 -17.36 12.91 7.06
C GLN A 14 -16.67 11.58 6.78
N THR A 15 -15.34 11.55 6.66
CA THR A 15 -14.55 10.30 6.51
C THR A 15 -14.71 9.41 7.74
N ILE A 16 -14.53 9.95 8.95
CA ILE A 16 -14.71 9.19 10.21
C ILE A 16 -16.10 8.56 10.26
N ARG A 17 -17.16 9.33 9.94
CA ARG A 17 -18.54 8.83 9.91
C ARG A 17 -18.77 7.73 8.86
N ARG A 18 -18.00 7.70 7.78
CA ARG A 18 -18.13 6.73 6.69
C ARG A 18 -17.34 5.43 6.96
N SER A 19 -16.24 5.50 7.72
CA SER A 19 -15.35 4.37 8.00
C SER A 19 -16.09 3.10 8.46
N PRO A 20 -17.02 3.12 9.43
CA PRO A 20 -17.73 1.90 9.86
C PRO A 20 -18.49 1.20 8.73
N LYS A 21 -19.14 1.97 7.84
CA LYS A 21 -19.84 1.41 6.67
C LYS A 21 -18.88 0.82 5.66
N ILE A 22 -17.70 1.43 5.49
CA ILE A 22 -16.64 0.92 4.60
C ILE A 22 -16.12 -0.41 5.15
N LYS A 23 -15.79 -0.49 6.44
CA LYS A 23 -15.35 -1.74 7.09
C LYS A 23 -16.42 -2.83 7.01
N GLN A 24 -17.69 -2.51 7.22
CA GLN A 24 -18.78 -3.47 7.07
C GLN A 24 -18.91 -3.99 5.63
N ALA A 25 -18.72 -3.13 4.63
CA ALA A 25 -18.73 -3.54 3.23
C ALA A 25 -17.53 -4.45 2.91
N ILE A 26 -16.33 -4.12 3.42
CA ILE A 26 -15.12 -4.92 3.22
C ILE A 26 -15.26 -6.33 3.83
N ARG A 27 -15.86 -6.46 5.03
CA ARG A 27 -16.13 -7.78 5.65
C ARG A 27 -17.03 -8.71 4.82
N ARG A 28 -17.70 -8.19 3.79
CA ARG A 28 -18.56 -8.97 2.88
C ARG A 28 -17.86 -9.31 1.57
N LEU A 29 -16.66 -8.77 1.32
CA LEU A 29 -15.88 -9.12 0.15
C LEU A 29 -15.32 -10.54 0.32
N ASP A 30 -15.08 -11.19 -0.81
CA ASP A 30 -14.31 -12.43 -0.86
C ASP A 30 -12.84 -12.09 -0.54
N PRO A 31 -12.24 -12.66 0.52
CA PRO A 31 -10.85 -12.39 0.86
C PRO A 31 -9.88 -12.73 -0.28
N SER A 32 -10.20 -13.69 -1.15
CA SER A 32 -9.36 -14.03 -2.31
C SER A 32 -9.30 -12.91 -3.36
N ARG A 33 -10.23 -11.95 -3.30
CA ARG A 33 -10.33 -10.78 -4.19
C ARG A 33 -9.86 -9.48 -3.53
N ILE A 34 -9.34 -9.55 -2.32
CA ILE A 34 -8.64 -8.45 -1.66
C ILE A 34 -7.16 -8.66 -1.92
N LEU A 35 -6.48 -7.66 -2.49
CA LEU A 35 -5.03 -7.70 -2.69
C LEU A 35 -4.32 -6.84 -1.67
N THR A 36 -3.22 -7.35 -1.13
CA THR A 36 -2.22 -6.56 -0.41
C THR A 36 -0.92 -6.55 -1.21
N LEU A 37 -0.20 -5.44 -1.21
CA LEU A 37 1.04 -5.34 -1.97
C LEU A 37 2.03 -4.36 -1.36
N ASP A 38 3.28 -4.55 -1.73
CA ASP A 38 4.43 -3.69 -1.45
C ASP A 38 5.46 -3.84 -2.58
N LEU A 39 6.32 -2.84 -2.79
CA LEU A 39 7.37 -2.89 -3.81
C LEU A 39 8.68 -2.27 -3.35
N GLU A 40 9.76 -2.83 -3.89
CA GLU A 40 11.11 -2.26 -3.78
C GLU A 40 11.55 -1.70 -5.13
N THR A 41 12.23 -0.57 -5.09
CA THR A 41 12.67 0.16 -6.29
C THR A 41 14.16 0.50 -6.23
N THR A 42 14.74 0.85 -7.37
CA THR A 42 16.11 1.37 -7.45
C THR A 42 16.30 2.76 -6.81
N GLY A 43 15.23 3.36 -6.27
CA GLY A 43 15.26 4.69 -5.66
C GLY A 43 13.86 5.30 -5.48
N LEU A 44 13.80 6.55 -5.02
CA LEU A 44 12.53 7.24 -4.69
C LEU A 44 12.01 8.16 -5.81
N THR A 45 12.75 8.28 -6.91
CA THR A 45 12.44 9.20 -8.01
C THR A 45 11.43 8.61 -8.99
N ALA A 46 10.88 9.46 -9.86
CA ALA A 46 9.88 9.03 -10.84
C ALA A 46 10.41 7.98 -11.84
N ASP A 47 11.71 8.06 -12.17
CA ASP A 47 12.44 7.15 -13.06
C ASP A 47 12.98 5.88 -12.38
N ALA A 48 12.88 5.76 -11.05
CA ALA A 48 13.27 4.54 -10.36
C ALA A 48 12.50 3.32 -10.89
N GLU A 49 13.20 2.19 -11.03
CA GLU A 49 12.66 0.96 -11.61
C GLU A 49 12.26 0.00 -10.49
N ILE A 50 11.18 -0.76 -10.70
CA ILE A 50 10.73 -1.80 -9.75
C ILE A 50 11.72 -2.95 -9.80
N ILE A 51 12.23 -3.36 -8.64
CA ILE A 51 13.18 -4.47 -8.49
C ILE A 51 12.66 -5.61 -7.61
N GLN A 52 11.60 -5.38 -6.84
CA GLN A 52 10.79 -6.44 -6.23
C GLN A 52 9.31 -6.01 -6.18
N LEU A 53 8.40 -6.96 -6.37
CA LEU A 53 6.97 -6.79 -6.13
C LEU A 53 6.42 -8.05 -5.48
N SER A 54 5.67 -7.85 -4.40
CA SER A 54 4.90 -8.88 -3.75
C SER A 54 3.43 -8.50 -3.73
N ILE A 55 2.58 -9.49 -3.98
CA ILE A 55 1.13 -9.37 -3.93
C ILE A 55 0.60 -10.61 -3.21
N MET A 56 -0.14 -10.40 -2.13
CA MET A 56 -0.88 -11.44 -1.44
C MET A 56 -2.39 -11.19 -1.57
N ASN A 57 -3.19 -12.23 -1.41
CA ASN A 57 -4.63 -12.07 -1.23
C ASN A 57 -4.99 -11.88 0.26
N GLY A 58 -6.25 -11.55 0.55
CA GLY A 58 -6.76 -11.41 1.91
C GLY A 58 -6.80 -12.71 2.72
N CYS A 59 -6.62 -13.88 2.09
CA CYS A 59 -6.45 -15.17 2.76
C CYS A 59 -5.01 -15.40 3.26
N GLY A 60 -4.04 -14.63 2.77
CA GLY A 60 -2.61 -14.84 3.02
C GLY A 60 -1.90 -15.66 1.95
N ASP A 61 -2.55 -15.98 0.83
CA ASP A 61 -1.88 -16.65 -0.28
C ASP A 61 -1.00 -15.66 -1.05
N VAL A 62 0.25 -16.05 -1.32
CA VAL A 62 1.17 -15.28 -2.17
C VAL A 62 0.79 -15.49 -3.63
N LEU A 63 0.25 -14.45 -4.26
CA LEU A 63 -0.10 -14.44 -5.69
C LEU A 63 1.10 -14.07 -6.57
N MET A 64 2.00 -13.23 -6.03
CA MET A 64 3.25 -12.84 -6.66
C MET A 64 4.28 -12.53 -5.57
N ASN A 65 5.50 -12.99 -5.75
CA ASN A 65 6.69 -12.47 -5.07
C ASN A 65 7.83 -12.65 -6.08
N ARG A 66 8.25 -11.56 -6.72
CA ARG A 66 9.24 -11.61 -7.79
C ARG A 66 10.24 -10.48 -7.67
N TYR A 67 11.47 -10.81 -8.03
CA TYR A 67 12.51 -9.85 -8.31
C TYR A 67 12.51 -9.51 -9.80
N PHE A 68 13.01 -8.32 -10.14
CA PHE A 68 13.08 -7.85 -11.51
C PHE A 68 14.42 -7.20 -11.79
N LYS A 69 14.92 -7.45 -13.00
CA LYS A 69 16.11 -6.76 -13.49
C LYS A 69 15.74 -5.37 -14.01
N PRO A 70 16.35 -4.29 -13.48
CA PRO A 70 16.20 -2.96 -14.06
C PRO A 70 16.78 -2.92 -15.49
N LEU A 71 16.14 -2.15 -16.37
CA LEU A 71 16.56 -1.99 -17.76
C LEU A 71 17.60 -0.88 -17.93
N TYR A 72 17.53 0.17 -17.11
CA TYR A 72 18.32 1.39 -17.30
C TYR A 72 19.24 1.71 -16.12
N THR A 73 18.94 1.18 -14.94
CA THR A 73 19.67 1.46 -13.70
C THR A 73 20.64 0.33 -13.40
N GLU A 74 21.95 0.59 -13.48
CA GLU A 74 22.99 -0.41 -13.19
C GLU A 74 23.37 -0.48 -11.71
N ARG A 75 23.13 0.59 -10.94
CA ARG A 75 23.47 0.71 -9.52
C ARG A 75 22.42 1.51 -8.77
N TRP A 76 22.14 1.13 -7.53
CA TRP A 76 21.18 1.80 -6.64
C TRP A 76 21.66 1.74 -5.19
N ASP A 77 22.90 2.18 -4.97
CA ASP A 77 23.61 1.98 -3.69
C ASP A 77 22.79 2.47 -2.48
N GLU A 78 22.15 3.64 -2.56
CA GLU A 78 21.28 4.18 -1.50
C GLU A 78 20.02 3.33 -1.24
N ALA A 79 19.38 2.82 -2.29
CA ALA A 79 18.19 1.97 -2.13
C ALA A 79 18.60 0.57 -1.63
N MET A 80 19.75 0.05 -2.08
CA MET A 80 20.31 -1.23 -1.65
C MET A 80 20.69 -1.22 -0.16
N GLU A 81 21.11 -0.09 0.39
CA GLU A 81 21.32 0.05 1.85
C GLU A 81 20.03 -0.19 2.65
N VAL A 82 18.87 0.07 2.04
CA VAL A 82 17.56 -0.04 2.67
C VAL A 82 16.94 -1.41 2.39
N ASN A 83 16.81 -1.81 1.12
CA ASN A 83 16.12 -3.04 0.72
C ASN A 83 17.01 -4.27 0.59
N HIS A 84 18.34 -4.07 0.64
CA HIS A 84 19.33 -5.14 0.59
C HIS A 84 19.35 -5.97 -0.71
N ILE A 85 18.69 -5.46 -1.77
CA ILE A 85 18.65 -6.11 -3.09
C ILE A 85 19.86 -5.66 -3.89
N THR A 86 20.74 -6.59 -4.28
CA THR A 86 21.94 -6.25 -5.06
C THR A 86 21.75 -6.43 -6.57
N PRO A 87 22.54 -5.74 -7.42
CA PRO A 87 22.50 -5.96 -8.86
C PRO A 87 22.72 -7.41 -9.29
N GLU A 88 23.59 -8.14 -8.59
CA GLU A 88 23.90 -9.54 -8.87
C GLU A 88 22.71 -10.45 -8.57
N GLN A 89 21.94 -10.17 -7.52
CA GLN A 89 20.75 -10.95 -7.15
C GLN A 89 19.69 -10.92 -8.25
N VAL A 90 19.52 -9.77 -8.92
CA VAL A 90 18.49 -9.57 -9.96
C VAL A 90 19.04 -9.66 -11.39
N ALA A 91 20.33 -9.93 -11.58
CA ALA A 91 21.01 -9.84 -12.87
C ALA A 91 20.44 -10.78 -13.95
N GLN A 92 19.81 -11.89 -13.53
CA GLN A 92 19.23 -12.93 -14.40
C GLN A 92 17.69 -12.92 -14.38
N GLU A 93 17.07 -11.99 -13.67
CA GLU A 93 15.61 -11.88 -13.63
C GLU A 93 15.08 -11.18 -14.88
N ASP A 94 13.80 -11.40 -15.16
CA ASP A 94 13.09 -10.67 -16.19
C ASP A 94 12.86 -9.21 -15.77
N PRO A 95 12.83 -8.24 -16.70
CA PRO A 95 12.42 -6.88 -16.39
C PRO A 95 10.92 -6.80 -16.12
N PHE A 96 10.53 -5.88 -15.23
CA PHE A 96 9.12 -5.71 -14.79
C PHE A 96 8.13 -5.52 -15.95
N ILE A 97 8.56 -4.90 -17.05
CA ILE A 97 7.71 -4.63 -18.22
C ILE A 97 7.06 -5.90 -18.79
N LEU A 98 7.69 -7.07 -18.65
CA LEU A 98 7.12 -8.35 -19.11
C LEU A 98 6.00 -8.87 -18.19
N TRP A 99 5.86 -8.29 -17.00
CA TRP A 99 4.91 -8.70 -15.96
C TRP A 99 3.78 -7.70 -15.75
N ALA A 100 3.83 -6.51 -16.36
CA ALA A 100 2.82 -5.46 -16.22
C ALA A 100 1.39 -5.96 -16.56
N ASP A 101 1.23 -6.77 -17.61
CA ASP A 101 -0.07 -7.35 -17.99
C ASP A 101 -0.58 -8.39 -16.97
N THR A 102 0.32 -9.10 -16.31
CA THR A 102 -0.04 -10.05 -15.24
C THR A 102 -0.55 -9.30 -14.02
N VAL A 103 0.15 -8.24 -13.60
CA VAL A 103 -0.28 -7.37 -12.49
C VAL A 103 -1.60 -6.68 -12.83
N SER A 104 -1.76 -6.20 -14.06
CA SER A 104 -3.00 -5.57 -14.54
C SER A 104 -4.20 -6.51 -14.40
N ARG A 105 -4.06 -7.79 -14.74
CA ARG A 105 -5.12 -8.79 -14.58
C ARG A 105 -5.50 -9.01 -13.12
N LEU A 106 -4.50 -9.16 -12.23
CA LEU A 106 -4.73 -9.26 -10.79
C LEU A 106 -5.53 -8.05 -10.28
N PHE A 107 -5.15 -6.84 -10.69
CA PHE A 107 -5.81 -5.61 -10.25
C PHE A 107 -7.23 -5.47 -10.80
N MET A 108 -7.46 -5.84 -12.06
CA MET A 108 -8.79 -5.78 -12.67
C MET A 108 -9.77 -6.75 -12.00
N ASP A 109 -9.27 -7.90 -11.55
CA ASP A 109 -10.02 -8.91 -10.81
C ASP A 109 -10.16 -8.57 -9.32
N ALA A 110 -9.50 -7.55 -8.78
CA ALA A 110 -9.60 -7.19 -7.38
C ALA A 110 -10.88 -6.41 -7.05
N ASP A 111 -11.42 -6.64 -5.85
CA ASP A 111 -12.50 -5.84 -5.25
C ASP A 111 -11.96 -4.79 -4.26
N LEU A 112 -10.74 -5.01 -3.75
CA LEU A 112 -10.01 -4.09 -2.88
C LEU A 112 -8.50 -4.27 -3.10
N ILE A 113 -7.76 -3.17 -3.15
CA ILE A 113 -6.30 -3.14 -3.18
C ILE A 113 -5.83 -2.34 -1.97
N VAL A 114 -4.99 -2.96 -1.15
CA VAL A 114 -4.51 -2.45 0.13
C VAL A 114 -2.98 -2.39 0.09
N GLY A 115 -2.41 -1.32 0.62
CA GLY A 115 -0.98 -1.22 0.84
C GLY A 115 -0.67 -0.21 1.93
N TYR A 116 0.60 -0.03 2.27
CA TYR A 116 1.03 0.90 3.30
C TYR A 116 1.83 2.06 2.69
N SER A 117 1.27 3.28 2.67
CA SER A 117 1.75 4.38 1.80
C SER A 117 1.63 4.06 0.30
N THR A 118 0.65 3.21 -0.03
CA THR A 118 0.50 2.52 -1.32
C THR A 118 0.34 3.44 -2.54
N PHE A 119 -0.01 4.71 -2.35
CA PHE A 119 -0.25 5.59 -3.49
C PHE A 119 1.01 5.91 -4.30
N ASN A 120 2.19 5.84 -3.68
CA ASN A 120 3.46 5.91 -4.40
C ASN A 120 3.64 4.64 -5.26
N ASP A 121 3.33 3.49 -4.68
CA ASP A 121 3.43 2.18 -5.34
C ASP A 121 2.51 2.09 -6.55
N ILE A 122 1.24 2.46 -6.37
CA ILE A 122 0.23 2.49 -7.43
C ILE A 122 0.66 3.43 -8.56
N ALA A 123 1.23 4.60 -8.23
CA ALA A 123 1.76 5.52 -9.25
C ALA A 123 2.96 4.92 -9.99
N LYS A 124 3.86 4.22 -9.28
CA LYS A 124 5.02 3.54 -9.88
C LYS A 124 4.61 2.39 -10.80
N LEU A 125 3.66 1.57 -10.37
CA LEU A 125 3.09 0.48 -11.16
C LEU A 125 2.42 1.02 -12.44
N HIS A 126 1.61 2.07 -12.32
CA HIS A 126 0.97 2.71 -13.48
C HIS A 126 2.00 3.28 -14.46
N ALA A 127 3.02 3.99 -13.96
CA ALA A 127 4.11 4.51 -14.80
C ALA A 127 4.91 3.39 -15.50
N SER A 128 4.92 2.20 -14.90
CA SER A 128 5.60 1.00 -15.43
C SER A 128 4.69 0.12 -16.31
N GLY A 129 3.51 0.63 -16.71
CA GLY A 129 2.63 -0.01 -17.68
C GLY A 129 1.48 -0.84 -17.08
N VAL A 130 1.29 -0.85 -15.77
CA VAL A 130 0.14 -1.53 -15.15
C VAL A 130 -1.14 -0.74 -15.43
N VAL A 131 -2.13 -1.41 -16.02
CA VAL A 131 -3.47 -0.88 -16.22
C VAL A 131 -4.24 -0.97 -14.90
N LEU A 132 -4.62 0.18 -14.38
CA LEU A 132 -5.33 0.30 -13.11
C LEU A 132 -6.85 0.29 -13.31
N PRO A 133 -7.62 -0.43 -12.46
CA PRO A 133 -9.08 -0.33 -12.48
C PRO A 133 -9.56 1.07 -12.07
N ASP A 134 -10.47 1.63 -12.87
CA ASP A 134 -11.18 2.89 -12.57
C ASP A 134 -12.33 2.63 -11.57
N LYS A 135 -11.96 2.26 -10.35
CA LYS A 135 -12.89 1.93 -9.25
C LYS A 135 -12.39 2.49 -7.92
N ASP A 136 -13.33 2.71 -6.99
CA ASP A 136 -13.02 3.12 -5.61
C ASP A 136 -12.61 1.92 -4.75
N ILE A 137 -11.43 1.35 -5.05
CA ILE A 137 -10.94 0.10 -4.45
C ILE A 137 -9.58 0.23 -3.77
N TYR A 138 -8.91 1.38 -3.84
CA TYR A 138 -7.58 1.57 -3.22
C TYR A 138 -7.72 2.04 -1.77
N LEU A 139 -7.01 1.40 -0.85
CA LEU A 139 -7.03 1.71 0.58
C LEU A 139 -5.60 1.77 1.12
N ASP A 140 -5.22 2.93 1.64
CA ASP A 140 -3.89 3.18 2.21
C ASP A 140 -3.95 3.05 3.75
N LEU A 141 -3.21 2.08 4.28
CA LEU A 141 -3.17 1.82 5.71
C LEU A 141 -2.39 2.88 6.50
N ALA A 142 -1.43 3.56 5.88
CA ALA A 142 -0.72 4.64 6.56
C ALA A 142 -1.70 5.80 6.87
N GLU A 143 -2.59 6.12 5.93
CA GLU A 143 -3.69 7.07 6.16
C GLU A 143 -4.65 6.55 7.23
N ALA A 144 -5.07 5.28 7.13
CA ALA A 144 -6.02 4.69 8.06
C ALA A 144 -5.52 4.67 9.52
N PHE A 145 -4.23 4.36 9.71
CA PHE A 145 -3.57 4.26 11.01
C PHE A 145 -3.25 5.63 11.62
N SER A 146 -2.87 6.62 10.80
CA SER A 146 -2.44 7.95 11.27
C SER A 146 -3.49 8.69 12.12
N LEU A 147 -4.75 8.26 12.05
CA LEU A 147 -5.86 8.85 12.81
C LEU A 147 -6.09 8.21 14.19
N ILE A 148 -5.47 7.06 14.49
CA ILE A 148 -5.59 6.40 15.81
C ILE A 148 -5.00 7.27 16.91
N HIS A 149 -3.86 7.92 16.65
CA HIS A 149 -3.18 8.77 17.62
C HIS A 149 -3.45 10.27 17.41
N TYR A 150 -4.45 10.60 16.58
CA TYR A 150 -4.70 11.97 16.20
C TYR A 150 -5.32 12.80 17.33
N GLN A 151 -4.73 13.97 17.57
CA GLN A 151 -5.29 15.03 18.42
C GLN A 151 -5.61 16.25 17.55
N GLU A 152 -6.75 16.91 17.79
CA GLU A 152 -7.30 18.02 16.97
C GLU A 152 -6.31 19.18 16.74
N THR A 153 -5.27 19.27 17.56
CA THR A 153 -4.24 20.32 17.56
C THR A 153 -2.95 19.98 16.81
N LYS A 154 -2.76 18.73 16.35
CA LYS A 154 -1.51 18.28 15.73
C LYS A 154 -1.60 18.12 14.21
N THR A 155 -0.48 18.33 13.53
CA THR A 155 -0.31 17.93 12.12
C THR A 155 -0.32 16.40 12.04
N ILE A 156 -1.04 15.84 11.07
CA ILE A 156 -1.03 14.39 10.83
C ILE A 156 0.31 14.03 10.19
N THR A 157 1.03 13.12 10.83
CA THR A 157 2.21 12.45 10.28
C THR A 157 1.85 11.00 10.04
N TYR A 158 2.23 10.45 8.88
CA TYR A 158 2.08 9.03 8.63
C TYR A 158 3.15 8.27 9.41
N GLU A 159 2.72 7.28 10.19
CA GLU A 159 3.62 6.40 10.93
C GLU A 159 4.22 5.35 10.01
N LYS A 160 5.39 4.82 10.36
CA LYS A 160 6.03 3.72 9.60
C LYS A 160 5.25 2.41 9.76
N LEU A 161 5.30 1.54 8.75
CA LEU A 161 4.67 0.21 8.80
C LEU A 161 5.10 -0.58 10.03
N MET A 162 6.40 -0.59 10.35
CA MET A 162 6.92 -1.26 11.55
C MET A 162 6.25 -0.79 12.85
N ASN A 163 5.88 0.49 12.97
CA ASN A 163 5.19 1.01 14.15
C ASN A 163 3.73 0.55 14.19
N CYS A 164 3.05 0.56 13.04
CA CYS A 164 1.70 0.02 12.91
C CYS A 164 1.65 -1.48 13.21
N ALA A 165 2.61 -2.24 12.67
CA ALA A 165 2.80 -3.65 12.90
C ALA A 165 3.02 -3.94 14.40
N ALA A 166 3.94 -3.22 15.05
CA ALA A 166 4.18 -3.34 16.47
C ALA A 166 2.95 -2.97 17.32
N HIS A 167 2.17 -1.96 16.91
CA HIS A 167 0.92 -1.58 17.59
C HIS A 167 -0.08 -2.73 17.66
N TYR A 168 -0.20 -3.52 16.59
CA TYR A 168 -1.08 -4.69 16.53
C TYR A 168 -0.40 -6.00 16.94
N GLY A 169 0.85 -5.97 17.41
CA GLY A 169 1.57 -7.14 17.91
C GLY A 169 2.23 -8.02 16.84
N TYR A 170 2.43 -7.49 15.62
CA TYR A 170 3.23 -8.15 14.60
C TYR A 170 4.73 -7.93 14.87
N HIS A 171 5.49 -9.02 14.86
CA HIS A 171 6.93 -9.01 15.16
C HIS A 171 7.75 -9.54 13.97
N GLY A 172 7.56 -8.90 12.82
CA GLY A 172 8.34 -9.15 11.62
C GLY A 172 9.82 -8.87 11.80
N ARG A 173 10.62 -9.48 10.92
CA ARG A 173 12.05 -9.21 10.72
C ARG A 173 12.24 -8.90 9.24
N ASN A 174 13.41 -8.40 8.84
CA ASN A 174 13.72 -8.12 7.44
C ASN A 174 12.76 -7.08 6.81
N TRP A 175 12.55 -5.94 7.51
CA TRP A 175 11.89 -4.77 6.91
C TRP A 175 12.57 -4.37 5.62
N HIS A 176 11.81 -3.83 4.65
CA HIS A 176 12.27 -3.53 3.29
C HIS A 176 12.58 -4.78 2.45
N ASP A 177 11.97 -5.91 2.81
CA ASP A 177 11.68 -7.00 1.88
C ASP A 177 10.19 -6.93 1.54
N SER A 178 9.87 -6.83 0.25
CA SER A 178 8.51 -6.55 -0.18
C SER A 178 7.51 -7.65 0.23
N LEU A 179 7.93 -8.91 0.35
CA LEU A 179 7.02 -9.96 0.83
C LEU A 179 6.71 -9.80 2.32
N THR A 180 7.74 -9.53 3.13
CA THR A 180 7.58 -9.29 4.57
C THR A 180 6.70 -8.06 4.82
N ASP A 181 6.90 -6.98 4.08
CA ASP A 181 6.12 -5.76 4.22
C ASP A 181 4.68 -5.94 3.70
N THR A 182 4.46 -6.77 2.68
CA THR A 182 3.12 -7.18 2.22
C THR A 182 2.38 -8.00 3.27
N ASP A 183 3.05 -8.95 3.93
CA ASP A 183 2.48 -9.77 5.01
C ASP A 183 2.14 -8.93 6.25
N ALA A 184 3.06 -8.07 6.67
CA ALA A 184 2.84 -7.13 7.77
C ALA A 184 1.67 -6.17 7.47
N THR A 185 1.55 -5.70 6.22
CA THR A 185 0.44 -4.88 5.75
C THR A 185 -0.89 -5.65 5.84
N LEU A 186 -0.93 -6.90 5.38
CA LEU A 186 -2.13 -7.74 5.50
C LEU A 186 -2.54 -7.95 6.95
N PHE A 187 -1.59 -8.26 7.82
CA PHE A 187 -1.82 -8.43 9.25
C PHE A 187 -2.41 -7.16 9.87
N CYS A 188 -1.83 -5.99 9.57
CA CYS A 188 -2.31 -4.71 10.06
C CYS A 188 -3.71 -4.39 9.53
N PHE A 189 -3.98 -4.64 8.25
CA PHE A 189 -5.30 -4.45 7.64
C PHE A 189 -6.38 -5.28 8.36
N GLN A 190 -6.10 -6.55 8.63
CA GLN A 190 -7.03 -7.45 9.32
C GLN A 190 -7.35 -6.93 10.73
N HIS A 191 -6.35 -6.47 11.49
CA HIS A 191 -6.59 -5.91 12.83
C HIS A 191 -7.32 -4.55 12.77
N MET A 192 -6.98 -3.70 11.80
CA MET A 192 -7.66 -2.42 11.62
C MET A 192 -9.13 -2.57 11.21
N LEU A 193 -9.55 -3.70 10.64
CA LEU A 193 -10.98 -3.94 10.38
C LEU A 193 -11.78 -3.94 11.68
N ASP A 194 -11.20 -4.43 12.78
CA ASP A 194 -11.83 -4.53 14.10
C ASP A 194 -11.52 -3.35 15.04
N ASP A 195 -10.51 -2.54 14.72
CA ASP A 195 -10.16 -1.34 15.51
C ASP A 195 -10.96 -0.10 15.07
N ASP A 196 -11.98 0.30 15.83
CA ASP A 196 -12.82 1.48 15.54
C ASP A 196 -12.05 2.81 15.44
N GLN A 197 -10.83 2.90 15.97
CA GLN A 197 -9.99 4.08 15.86
C GLN A 197 -9.32 4.18 14.49
N ALA A 198 -9.09 3.06 13.79
CA ALA A 198 -8.58 3.04 12.43
C ALA A 198 -9.65 3.52 11.44
N ILE A 199 -9.33 4.51 10.61
CA ILE A 199 -10.31 5.19 9.75
C ILE A 199 -10.11 4.79 8.29
N PHE A 200 -10.98 3.91 7.79
CA PHE A 200 -10.90 3.45 6.42
C PHE A 200 -11.48 4.46 5.42
N LYS A 201 -10.73 4.68 4.35
CA LYS A 201 -11.11 5.51 3.22
C LYS A 201 -10.68 4.81 1.93
N LYS A 202 -11.64 4.49 1.08
CA LYS A 202 -11.36 4.01 -0.28
C LYS A 202 -11.17 5.20 -1.22
N ARG A 203 -10.27 5.05 -2.18
CA ARG A 203 -10.01 6.03 -3.25
C ARG A 203 -10.02 5.35 -4.61
N ARG A 204 -10.03 6.19 -5.64
CA ARG A 204 -9.88 5.87 -7.06
C ARG A 204 -8.65 6.57 -7.61
N TYR A 205 -7.95 5.94 -8.54
CA TYR A 205 -6.80 6.52 -9.24
C TYR A 205 -7.23 7.03 -10.64
N PRO A 206 -6.77 8.20 -11.15
CA PRO A 206 -5.87 9.19 -10.55
C PRO A 206 -6.67 10.33 -9.87
N GLN A 207 -7.42 10.05 -8.81
CA GLN A 207 -7.92 11.10 -7.91
C GLN A 207 -7.11 11.11 -6.62
N ILE A 208 -5.80 11.30 -6.76
CA ILE A 208 -4.90 11.62 -5.63
C ILE A 208 -4.64 13.13 -5.62
N SER A 209 -5.71 13.91 -5.50
CA SER A 209 -5.64 15.32 -5.10
C SER A 209 -7.04 15.81 -4.73
N GLY A 210 -7.19 16.12 -3.43
CA GLY A 210 -8.38 16.65 -2.79
C GLY A 210 -8.15 16.80 -1.30
#